data_AF-A0A1M3FX16-F1
#
_entry.id   AF-A0A1M3FX16-F1
#
_cell.length_a   1.000
_cell.length_b   1.000
_cell.length_c   1.000
_cell.angle_alpha   90.00
_cell.angle_beta   90.00
_cell.angle_gamma   90.00
#
_symmetry.space_group_name_H-M   'P 1'
#
loop_
_entity.id
_entity.type
_entity.pdbx_description
1 polymer ?
#
loop_
_entity_poly.entity_id
_entity_poly.type
_entity_poly.pdbx_seq_one_letter_code
_entity_poly.pdbx_strand_id
1 'polypeptide(L)'
;MKTWLLCESAIHNEMKRRRPRQGLVEACTECARICFSLVSQLVSEQAADYNTGPMAFDCWLSCRQCAEACFPYLREEDFQLCAEACVDCSEELKDIFRFHLN
;
A
#
# COMPACT_ATOMS: atom_id res chain seq x y z
N MET A 1 0.70 5.27 -8.63
CA MET A 1 1.06 4.61 -7.34
C MET A 1 1.95 5.49 -6.43
N LYS A 2 1.34 6.39 -5.65
CA LYS A 2 2.02 7.17 -4.58
C LYS A 2 1.84 6.56 -3.18
N THR A 3 1.11 5.44 -3.11
CA THR A 3 0.65 4.81 -1.88
C THR A 3 1.76 4.51 -0.89
N TRP A 4 2.91 3.99 -1.35
CA TRP A 4 4.03 3.70 -0.47
C TRP A 4 4.55 4.95 0.28
N LEU A 5 4.60 6.12 -0.38
CA LEU A 5 5.03 7.38 0.25
C LEU A 5 4.04 7.83 1.34
N LEU A 6 2.74 7.66 1.09
CA LEU A 6 1.70 8.06 2.04
C LEU A 6 1.62 7.08 3.22
N CYS A 7 1.87 5.79 3.00
CA CYS A 7 2.06 4.82 4.08
C CYS A 7 3.28 5.18 4.95
N GLU A 8 4.42 5.52 4.36
CA GLU A 8 5.62 5.97 5.09
C GLU A 8 5.35 7.24 5.92
N SER A 9 4.61 8.20 5.36
CA SER A 9 4.21 9.41 6.06
C SER A 9 3.32 9.11 7.27
N ALA A 10 2.32 8.24 7.09
CA ALA A 10 1.43 7.79 8.16
C ALA A 10 2.19 7.05 9.28
N ILE A 11 3.14 6.16 8.93
CA ILE A 11 4.00 5.46 9.88
C ILE A 11 4.81 6.47 10.68
N HIS A 12 5.49 7.41 10.00
CA HIS A 12 6.35 8.37 10.66
C HIS A 12 5.58 9.28 11.64
N ASN A 13 4.35 9.67 11.30
CA ASN A 13 3.52 10.45 12.21
C ASN A 13 2.96 9.62 13.37
N GLU A 14 2.60 8.35 13.17
CA GLU A 14 2.20 7.46 14.26
C GLU A 14 3.35 7.20 15.24
N MET A 15 4.57 7.01 14.73
CA MET A 15 5.76 6.72 15.54
C MET A 15 6.23 7.88 16.43
N LYS A 16 5.81 9.12 16.14
CA LYS A 16 6.06 10.28 17.02
C LYS A 16 5.16 10.30 18.26
N ARG A 17 4.09 9.50 18.29
CA ARG A 17 3.15 9.47 19.40
C ARG A 17 3.77 8.79 20.60
N ARG A 18 3.34 9.20 21.80
CA ARG A 18 3.79 8.60 23.07
C ARG A 18 3.46 7.11 23.17
N ARG A 19 2.36 6.67 22.52
CA ARG A 19 1.93 5.28 22.47
C ARG A 19 1.47 4.95 21.04
N PRO A 20 2.38 4.49 20.18
CA PRO A 20 2.05 4.11 18.81
C PRO A 20 1.08 2.92 18.77
N ARG A 21 0.13 2.97 17.84
CA ARG A 21 -0.81 1.90 17.52
C ARG A 21 -0.09 0.85 16.66
N GLN A 22 0.47 -0.19 17.29
CA GLN A 22 1.32 -1.16 16.59
C GLN A 22 0.64 -1.82 15.39
N GLY A 23 -0.63 -2.24 15.49
CA GLY A 23 -1.34 -2.84 14.36
C GLY A 23 -1.51 -1.90 13.16
N LEU A 24 -1.63 -0.58 13.39
CA LEU A 24 -1.67 0.41 12.32
C LEU A 24 -0.29 0.53 11.66
N VAL A 25 0.77 0.64 12.48
CA VAL A 25 2.15 0.73 12.01
C VAL A 25 2.54 -0.50 11.20
N GLU A 26 2.20 -1.70 11.67
CA GLU A 26 2.47 -2.96 10.99
C GLU A 26 1.77 -3.02 9.62
N ALA A 27 0.46 -2.70 9.57
CA ALA A 27 -0.31 -2.72 8.32
C ALA A 27 0.23 -1.69 7.30
N CYS A 28 0.53 -0.47 7.73
CA CYS A 28 1.10 0.55 6.85
C CYS A 28 2.51 0.19 6.39
N THR A 29 3.35 -0.38 7.27
CA THR A 29 4.73 -0.77 6.93
C THR A 29 4.75 -1.86 5.88
N GLU A 30 3.90 -2.87 6.05
CA GLU A 30 3.83 -3.98 5.09
C GLU A 30 3.29 -3.49 3.74
N CYS A 31 2.27 -2.64 3.74
CA CYS A 31 1.77 -2.02 2.52
C CYS A 31 2.83 -1.15 1.82
N ALA A 32 3.57 -0.33 2.56
CA ALA A 32 4.64 0.51 2.02
C ALA A 32 5.71 -0.35 1.33
N ARG A 33 6.18 -1.39 2.02
CA ARG A 33 7.21 -2.32 1.55
C ARG A 33 6.81 -3.02 0.26
N ILE A 34 5.62 -3.62 0.25
CA ILE A 34 5.16 -4.41 -0.91
C ILE A 34 4.93 -3.49 -2.11
N CYS A 35 4.24 -2.36 -1.92
CA CYS A 35 3.91 -1.48 -3.04
C CYS A 35 5.12 -0.71 -3.56
N PHE A 36 6.11 -0.39 -2.72
CA PHE A 36 7.41 0.10 -3.19
C PHE A 36 8.13 -0.95 -4.05
N SER A 37 8.12 -2.21 -3.61
CA SER A 37 8.78 -3.30 -4.33
C SER A 37 8.11 -3.55 -5.69
N LEU A 38 6.76 -3.52 -5.74
CA LEU A 38 6.00 -3.62 -6.99
C LEU A 38 6.30 -2.47 -7.95
N VAL A 39 6.28 -1.22 -7.47
CA VAL A 39 6.62 -0.05 -8.30
C VAL A 39 8.05 -0.16 -8.82
N SER A 40 8.99 -0.55 -7.96
CA SER A 40 10.40 -0.73 -8.35
C SER A 40 10.57 -1.77 -9.46
N GLN A 41 9.79 -2.85 -9.40
CA GLN A 41 9.78 -3.88 -10.44
C GLN A 41 9.12 -3.38 -11.74
N LEU A 42 8.00 -2.66 -11.65
CA LEU A 42 7.29 -2.12 -12.81
C LEU A 42 8.10 -1.08 -13.59
N VAL A 43 8.96 -0.31 -12.91
CA VAL A 43 9.82 0.71 -13.55
C VAL A 43 11.18 0.17 -14.00
N SER A 44 11.54 -1.06 -13.62
CA SER A 44 12.79 -1.69 -14.03
C SER A 44 12.71 -2.15 -15.49
N GLU A 45 13.78 -1.97 -16.26
CA GLU A 45 13.89 -2.40 -17.67
C GLU A 45 13.72 -3.94 -17.84
N GLN A 46 13.80 -4.71 -16.76
CA GLN A 46 13.58 -6.17 -16.73
C GLN A 46 12.11 -6.57 -16.50
N ALA A 47 11.17 -5.61 -16.47
CA ALA A 47 9.75 -5.87 -16.18
C ALA A 47 9.09 -6.86 -17.16
N ALA A 48 9.59 -6.99 -18.39
CA ALA A 48 9.04 -7.87 -19.42
C ALA A 48 9.21 -9.37 -19.11
N ASP A 49 10.20 -9.74 -18.27
CA ASP A 49 10.50 -11.15 -17.95
C ASP A 49 9.92 -11.60 -16.60
N TYR A 50 9.44 -10.66 -15.77
CA TYR A 50 8.90 -10.98 -14.46
C TYR A 50 7.38 -11.11 -14.48
N ASN A 51 6.88 -12.24 -13.98
CA ASN A 51 5.46 -12.40 -13.67
C ASN A 51 5.08 -11.49 -12.49
N THR A 52 4.52 -10.31 -12.80
CA THR A 52 4.10 -9.31 -11.82
C THR A 52 2.77 -9.66 -11.13
N GLY A 53 2.04 -10.67 -11.62
CA GLY A 53 0.72 -11.05 -11.11
C GLY A 53 0.66 -11.36 -9.61
N PRO A 54 1.50 -12.27 -9.08
CA PRO A 54 1.50 -12.56 -7.64
C PRO A 54 1.80 -11.32 -6.79
N MET A 55 2.76 -10.49 -7.22
CA MET A 55 3.16 -9.30 -6.48
C MET A 55 2.10 -8.18 -6.56
N ALA A 56 1.40 -8.07 -7.68
CA ALA A 56 0.26 -7.18 -7.83
C ALA A 56 -0.90 -7.59 -6.92
N PHE A 57 -1.16 -8.90 -6.77
CA PHE A 57 -2.14 -9.43 -5.83
C PHE A 57 -1.75 -9.14 -4.37
N ASP A 58 -0.47 -9.33 -4.01
CA ASP A 58 0.01 -9.02 -2.67
C ASP A 58 -0.12 -7.53 -2.36
N CYS A 59 0.30 -6.62 -3.26
CA CYS A 59 0.12 -5.17 -3.06
C CYS A 59 -1.37 -4.81 -2.98
N TRP A 60 -2.23 -5.46 -3.78
CA TRP A 60 -3.68 -5.25 -3.72
C TRP A 60 -4.24 -5.59 -2.33
N LEU A 61 -3.88 -6.76 -1.80
CA LEU A 61 -4.34 -7.22 -0.49
C LEU A 61 -3.82 -6.32 0.63
N SER A 62 -2.53 -5.97 0.60
CA SER A 62 -1.92 -5.10 1.61
C SER A 62 -2.49 -3.67 1.59
N CYS A 63 -2.80 -3.13 0.40
CA CYS A 63 -3.49 -1.85 0.28
C CYS A 63 -4.86 -1.88 0.97
N ARG A 64 -5.66 -2.94 0.75
CA ARG A 64 -6.97 -3.10 1.38
C ARG A 64 -6.85 -3.16 2.91
N GLN A 65 -5.92 -3.96 3.42
CA GLN A 65 -5.69 -4.10 4.86
C GLN A 65 -5.20 -2.78 5.49
N CYS A 66 -4.31 -2.05 4.81
CA CYS A 66 -3.84 -0.75 5.27
C CYS A 66 -4.97 0.29 5.30
N ALA A 67 -5.81 0.36 4.26
CA ALA A 67 -6.97 1.24 4.25
C ALA A 67 -7.94 0.94 5.41
N GLU A 68 -8.22 -0.34 5.67
CA GLU A 68 -9.06 -0.77 6.79
C GLU A 68 -8.46 -0.40 8.15
N ALA A 69 -7.14 -0.50 8.30
CA ALA A 69 -6.43 -0.09 9.53
C ALA A 69 -6.45 1.44 9.74
N CYS A 70 -6.38 2.24 8.67
CA CYS A 70 -6.41 3.70 8.71
C CYS A 70 -7.84 4.27 8.91
N PHE A 71 -8.87 3.54 8.49
CA PHE A 71 -10.28 4.00 8.50
C PHE A 71 -10.81 4.50 9.86
N PRO A 72 -10.44 3.93 11.02
CA PRO A 72 -10.86 4.46 12.31
C PRO A 72 -10.27 5.83 12.65
N TYR A 73 -9.27 6.30 11.89
CA TYR A 73 -8.45 7.48 12.22
C TYR A 73 -8.50 8.59 11.18
N LEU A 74 -9.50 8.61 10.28
CA LEU A 74 -9.64 9.59 9.19
C LEU A 74 -9.76 11.06 9.63
N ARG A 75 -9.85 11.36 10.94
CA ARG A 75 -9.79 12.73 11.45
C ARG A 75 -8.37 13.30 11.47
N GLU A 76 -7.37 12.45 11.35
CA GLU A 76 -5.96 12.84 11.23
C GLU A 76 -5.60 12.78 9.74
N GLU A 77 -5.15 13.90 9.19
CA GLU A 77 -4.98 14.11 7.73
C GLU A 77 -4.11 13.03 7.07
N ASP A 78 -3.01 12.63 7.70
CA ASP A 78 -2.10 11.62 7.13
C ASP A 78 -2.76 10.25 6.98
N PHE A 79 -3.63 9.87 7.92
CA PHE A 79 -4.35 8.59 7.85
C PHE A 79 -5.49 8.66 6.84
N GLN A 80 -6.12 9.83 6.68
CA GLN A 80 -7.09 10.04 5.61
C GLN A 80 -6.43 9.86 4.23
N LEU A 81 -5.33 10.58 3.98
CA LEU A 81 -4.61 10.52 2.71
C LEU A 81 -4.05 9.12 2.44
N CYS A 82 -3.53 8.44 3.46
CA CYS A 82 -3.07 7.06 3.35
C CYS A 82 -4.23 6.10 2.99
N ALA A 83 -5.38 6.20 3.67
CA ALA A 83 -6.52 5.36 3.38
C ALA A 83 -7.03 5.56 1.94
N GLU A 84 -7.20 6.80 1.50
CA GLU A 84 -7.63 7.14 0.14
C GLU A 84 -6.65 6.58 -0.90
N ALA A 85 -5.35 6.80 -0.73
CA ALA A 85 -4.34 6.30 -1.67
C ALA A 85 -4.21 4.76 -1.68
N CYS A 86 -4.48 4.10 -0.56
CA CYS A 86 -4.54 2.64 -0.48
C CYS A 86 -5.77 2.09 -1.21
N VAL A 87 -6.93 2.74 -1.08
CA VAL A 87 -8.13 2.39 -1.84
C VAL A 87 -7.87 2.53 -3.34
N ASP A 88 -7.38 3.69 -3.78
CA ASP A 88 -7.11 3.97 -5.20
C ASP A 88 -6.12 2.96 -5.79
N CYS A 89 -5.03 2.66 -5.08
CA CYS A 89 -4.05 1.67 -5.53
C CYS A 89 -4.65 0.28 -5.62
N SER A 90 -5.50 -0.12 -4.67
CA SER A 90 -6.19 -1.41 -4.75
C SER A 90 -7.18 -1.48 -5.92
N GLU A 91 -7.79 -0.37 -6.31
CA GLU A 91 -8.66 -0.35 -7.50
C GLU A 91 -7.85 -0.43 -8.80
N GLU A 92 -6.75 0.31 -8.91
CA GLU A 92 -5.83 0.27 -10.07
C GLU A 92 -5.22 -1.14 -10.28
N LEU A 93 -4.89 -1.84 -9.20
CA LEU A 93 -4.26 -3.17 -9.28
C LEU A 93 -5.21 -4.26 -9.76
N LYS A 94 -6.54 -4.08 -9.65
CA LYS A 94 -7.52 -5.06 -10.15
C LYS A 94 -7.35 -5.34 -11.63
N ASP A 95 -7.01 -4.32 -12.38
CA ASP A 95 -6.82 -4.48 -13.82
C ASP A 95 -5.56 -5.29 -14.11
N ILE A 96 -4.48 -5.11 -13.33
CA ILE A 96 -3.20 -5.80 -13.53
C ILE A 96 -3.31 -7.31 -13.30
N PHE A 97 -3.95 -7.77 -12.22
CA PHE A 97 -4.05 -9.22 -11.98
C PHE A 97 -5.21 -9.92 -12.71
N ARG A 98 -6.25 -9.18 -13.16
CA ARG A 98 -7.31 -9.76 -14.02
C ARG A 98 -6.75 -10.34 -15.32
N PHE A 99 -5.66 -9.78 -15.85
CA PHE A 99 -4.99 -10.31 -17.05
C PHE A 99 -4.33 -11.68 -16.83
N HIS A 100 -4.12 -12.11 -15.58
CA HIS A 100 -3.39 -13.33 -15.25
C HIS A 100 -4.27 -14.49 -14.76
N LEU A 101 -5.60 -14.31 -14.74
CA LEU A 101 -6.58 -15.36 -14.39
C LEU A 101 -7.29 -15.96 -15.63
N ASN A 102 -6.88 -15.59 -16.84
CA ASN A 102 -7.37 -16.16 -18.11
C ASN A 102 -6.39 -17.19 -18.67
#